data_AF-A0A7R8NNW4-F1
#
_entry.id   AF-A0A7R8NNW4-F1
#
_cell.length_a   1.000
_cell.length_b   1.000
_cell.length_c   1.000
_cell.angle_alpha   90.00
_cell.angle_beta   90.00
_cell.angle_gamma   90.00
#
_symmetry.space_group_name_H-M   'P 1'
#
loop_
_entity.id
_entity.type
_entity.pdbx_description
1 polymer ?
#
loop_
_entity_poly.entity_id
_entity_poly.type
_entity_poly.pdbx_seq_one_letter_code
_entity_poly.pdbx_strand_id
1 'polypeptide(L)'
;MRTMTCGEFLADCAGTVDAVGRGGEAVAVTREGHGSVVILPMAEYTSLKETVHLLRDSANARRLLASIDRLEQGAGTVQGGAGRRAVSR
;
A
#
# COMPACT_ATOMS: atom_id res chain seq x y z
N MET A 1 2.48 -4.21 14.67
CA MET A 1 2.92 -2.79 14.62
C MET A 1 3.65 -2.47 15.90
N ARG A 2 4.92 -2.05 15.82
CA ARG A 2 5.70 -1.64 17.01
C ARG A 2 5.20 -0.29 17.53
N THR A 3 5.16 -0.12 18.85
CA THR A 3 4.84 1.18 19.49
C THR A 3 6.05 1.70 20.24
N MET A 4 6.25 3.02 20.22
CA MET A 4 7.27 3.72 21.01
C MET A 4 6.73 5.07 21.49
N THR A 5 7.40 5.65 22.48
CA THR A 5 7.15 7.01 22.96
C THR A 5 7.82 8.03 22.06
N CYS A 6 7.32 9.28 22.09
CA CYS A 6 7.93 10.39 21.37
C CYS A 6 9.38 10.66 21.85
N GLY A 7 9.68 10.40 23.14
CA GLY A 7 11.04 10.49 23.66
C GLY A 7 11.98 9.45 23.03
N GLU A 8 11.55 8.19 22.91
CA GLU A 8 12.32 7.14 22.23
C GLU A 8 12.53 7.45 20.75
N PHE A 9 11.50 7.95 20.07
CA PHE A 9 11.62 8.36 18.66
C PHE A 9 12.63 9.50 18.47
N LEU A 10 12.64 10.50 19.36
CA LEU A 10 13.61 11.59 19.28
C LEU A 10 15.04 11.14 19.58
N ALA A 11 15.21 10.13 20.43
CA ALA A 11 16.52 9.56 20.74
C ALA A 11 17.17 8.84 19.54
N ASP A 12 16.37 8.23 18.66
CA ASP A 12 16.84 7.58 17.43
C ASP A 12 15.86 7.79 16.25
N CYS A 13 15.76 9.05 15.82
CA CYS A 13 14.86 9.43 14.73
C CYS A 13 15.34 8.85 13.39
N ALA A 14 16.62 9.04 13.06
CA ALA A 14 17.19 8.60 11.80
C ALA A 14 17.15 7.06 11.65
N GLY A 15 17.52 6.31 12.71
CA GLY A 15 17.47 4.85 12.69
C GLY A 15 16.05 4.32 12.55
N THR A 16 15.08 4.94 13.24
CA THR A 16 13.66 4.58 13.09
C THR A 16 13.16 4.82 11.67
N VAL A 17 13.45 5.99 11.07
CA VAL A 17 13.05 6.33 9.70
C VAL A 17 13.70 5.39 8.68
N ASP A 18 14.99 5.09 8.83
CA ASP A 18 15.70 4.18 7.94
C ASP A 18 15.17 2.75 8.03
N ALA A 19 14.90 2.26 9.24
CA ALA A 19 14.36 0.92 9.45
C ALA A 19 12.99 0.77 8.78
N VAL A 20 12.08 1.73 8.99
CA VAL A 20 10.76 1.74 8.34
C VAL A 20 10.92 1.87 6.83
N GLY A 21 11.70 2.84 6.35
CA GLY A 21 11.88 3.13 4.93
C GLY A 21 12.45 1.95 4.12
N ARG A 22 13.24 1.07 4.74
CA ARG A 22 13.82 -0.13 4.10
C ARG A 22 12.88 -1.35 4.09
N GLY A 23 11.59 -1.14 4.37
CA GLY A 23 10.58 -2.20 4.42
C GLY A 23 10.42 -2.83 5.81
N GLY A 24 10.89 -2.15 6.85
CA GLY A 24 10.58 -2.50 8.23
C GLY A 24 9.10 -2.25 8.56
N GLU A 25 8.66 -2.85 9.66
CA GLU A 25 7.29 -2.72 10.15
C GLU A 25 6.95 -1.26 10.51
N ALA A 26 5.72 -0.82 10.22
CA ALA A 26 5.21 0.48 10.65
C ALA A 26 5.29 0.66 12.18
N VAL A 27 5.53 1.91 12.59
CA VAL A 27 5.75 2.29 13.99
C VAL A 27 4.70 3.30 14.44
N ALA A 28 4.05 3.05 15.57
CA ALA A 28 3.21 4.02 16.27
C ALA A 28 4.03 4.79 17.30
N VAL A 29 3.98 6.13 17.23
CA VAL A 29 4.63 7.04 18.17
C VAL A 29 3.56 7.68 19.06
N THR A 30 3.74 7.54 20.37
CA THR A 30 2.81 8.02 21.40
C THR A 30 3.39 9.20 22.17
N ARG A 31 2.54 10.12 22.62
CA ARG A 31 2.93 11.20 23.54
C ARG A 31 1.78 11.43 24.52
N GLU A 32 2.10 11.46 25.80
CA GLU A 32 1.11 11.68 26.85
C GLU A 32 0.32 12.97 26.60
N GLY A 33 -1.02 12.89 26.72
CA GLY A 33 -1.92 14.00 26.44
C GLY A 33 -2.14 14.32 24.96
N HIS A 34 -1.61 13.53 24.02
CA HIS A 34 -1.76 13.75 22.58
C HIS A 34 -2.16 12.47 21.83
N GLY A 35 -2.75 12.66 20.64
CA GLY A 35 -3.04 11.56 19.72
C GLY A 35 -1.75 10.90 19.22
N SER A 36 -1.79 9.58 19.04
CA SER A 36 -0.67 8.83 18.48
C SER A 36 -0.53 9.10 16.98
N VAL A 37 0.70 9.06 16.48
CA VAL A 37 1.01 9.17 15.04
C VAL A 37 1.65 7.87 14.55
N VAL A 38 1.49 7.57 13.27
CA VAL A 38 2.10 6.37 12.65
C VAL A 38 3.14 6.80 11.63
N ILE A 39 4.31 6.18 11.68
CA ILE A 39 5.36 6.28 10.68
C ILE A 39 5.31 5.01 9.84
N LEU A 40 5.15 5.18 8.54
CA LEU A 40 5.08 4.11 7.56
C LEU A 40 5.83 4.52 6.27
N PRO A 41 6.27 3.56 5.44
CA PRO A 41 6.86 3.87 4.15
C PRO A 41 5.91 4.67 3.27
N MET A 42 6.45 5.60 2.46
CA MET A 42 5.65 6.38 1.50
C MET A 42 4.88 5.49 0.52
N ALA A 43 5.48 4.38 0.09
CA ALA A 43 4.84 3.42 -0.81
C ALA A 43 3.61 2.77 -0.17
N GLU A 44 3.68 2.42 1.11
CA GLU A 44 2.56 1.84 1.85
C GLU A 44 1.44 2.87 2.05
N TYR A 45 1.79 4.11 2.43
CA TYR A 45 0.81 5.20 2.53
C TYR A 45 0.10 5.47 1.20
N THR A 46 0.84 5.47 0.10
CA THR A 46 0.29 5.68 -1.25
C THR A 46 -0.66 4.56 -1.63
N SER A 47 -0.26 3.30 -1.39
CA SER A 47 -1.08 2.12 -1.66
C SER A 47 -2.39 2.12 -0.86
N LEU A 48 -2.32 2.52 0.42
CA LEU A 48 -3.50 2.67 1.27
C LEU A 48 -4.45 3.74 0.72
N LYS A 49 -3.93 4.91 0.33
CA LYS A 49 -4.75 5.97 -0.27
C LYS A 49 -5.41 5.54 -1.57
N GLU A 50 -4.68 4.82 -2.42
CA GLU A 50 -5.22 4.30 -3.69
C GLU A 50 -6.33 3.28 -3.44
N THR A 51 -6.13 2.36 -2.50
CA THR A 51 -7.15 1.37 -2.10
C THR A 51 -8.42 2.07 -1.60
N VAL A 52 -8.26 3.04 -0.70
CA VAL A 52 -9.39 3.85 -0.22
C VAL A 52 -10.06 4.61 -1.37
N HIS A 53 -9.28 5.17 -2.30
CA HIS A 53 -9.82 5.86 -3.47
C HIS A 53 -10.65 4.94 -4.36
N LEU A 54 -10.15 3.74 -4.68
CA LEU A 54 -10.87 2.74 -5.48
C LEU A 54 -12.18 2.30 -4.80
N LEU A 55 -12.16 2.17 -3.48
CA LEU A 55 -13.31 1.71 -2.69
C LEU A 55 -14.31 2.82 -2.32
N ARG A 56 -13.95 4.09 -2.49
CA ARG A 56 -14.81 5.23 -2.11
C ARG A 56 -16.11 5.29 -2.89
N ASP A 57 -16.09 4.84 -4.15
CA ASP A 57 -17.30 4.67 -4.96
C ASP A 57 -17.77 3.21 -4.86
N SER A 58 -18.91 3.01 -4.21
CA SER A 58 -19.48 1.68 -4.01
C SER A 58 -19.78 0.92 -5.31
N ALA A 59 -20.10 1.61 -6.41
CA ALA A 59 -20.31 1.00 -7.71
C ALA A 59 -18.98 0.53 -8.31
N ASN A 60 -17.93 1.35 -8.19
CA ASN A 60 -16.58 0.99 -8.62
C ASN A 60 -15.99 -0.17 -7.81
N ALA A 61 -16.17 -0.15 -6.49
CA ALA A 61 -15.74 -1.21 -5.59
C ALA A 61 -16.37 -2.56 -5.97
N ARG A 62 -17.69 -2.59 -6.17
CA ARG A 62 -18.41 -3.82 -6.61
C ARG A 62 -17.90 -4.32 -7.95
N ARG A 63 -17.67 -3.42 -8.91
CA ARG A 63 -17.15 -3.79 -10.24
C ARG A 63 -15.74 -4.38 -10.15
N LEU A 64 -14.88 -3.80 -9.33
CA LEU A 64 -13.50 -4.28 -9.13
C LEU A 64 -13.52 -5.68 -8.50
N LEU A 65 -14.25 -5.86 -7.40
CA LEU A 65 -14.38 -7.14 -6.70
C LEU A 65 -14.95 -8.23 -7.62
N ALA A 66 -16.02 -7.93 -8.38
CA ALA A 66 -16.59 -8.88 -9.33
C ALA A 66 -15.62 -9.23 -10.48
N SER A 67 -14.73 -8.30 -10.86
CA SER A 67 -13.72 -8.57 -11.89
C SER A 67 -12.59 -9.46 -11.36
N ILE A 68 -12.18 -9.28 -10.10
CA ILE A 68 -11.21 -10.15 -9.41
C ILE A 68 -11.79 -11.57 -9.31
N ASP A 69 -13.03 -11.71 -8.84
CA ASP A 69 -13.71 -13.01 -8.68
C ASP A 69 -13.82 -13.77 -10.03
N ARG A 70 -14.18 -13.07 -11.12
CA ARG A 70 -14.16 -13.69 -12.47
C ARG A 70 -12.77 -14.15 -12.89
N LEU A 71 -11.72 -13.39 -12.58
CA LEU A 71 -10.35 -13.76 -12.92
C LEU A 71 -9.88 -14.97 -12.11
N GLU A 72 -10.19 -15.02 -10.80
CA GLU A 72 -9.89 -16.15 -9.92
C GLU A 72 -10.62 -17.44 -10.35
N GLN A 73 -11.83 -17.30 -10.87
CA GLN A 73 -12.61 -18.41 -11.45
C GLN A 73 -12.16 -18.81 -12.87
N GLY A 74 -11.12 -18.18 -13.41
CA GLY A 74 -10.60 -18.48 -14.74
C GLY A 74 -11.46 -17.96 -15.89
N ALA A 75 -12.46 -17.12 -15.63
CA ALA A 75 -13.33 -16.50 -16.63
C ALA A 75 -12.71 -15.23 -17.27
N GLY A 76 -11.39 -15.09 -17.20
CA GLY A 76 -10.63 -13.99 -17.82
C GLY A 76 -10.38 -14.21 -19.30
N THR A 77 -10.53 -13.17 -20.12
CA THR A 77 -10.10 -13.20 -21.52
C THR A 77 -8.69 -12.62 -21.65
N VAL A 78 -7.72 -13.42 -22.11
CA VAL A 78 -6.38 -12.93 -22.44
C VAL A 78 -6.47 -12.08 -23.70
N GLN A 79 -6.33 -10.77 -23.56
CA GLN A 79 -6.11 -9.91 -24.72
C GLN A 79 -4.61 -9.79 -24.95
N GLY A 80 -4.12 -10.53 -25.96
CA GLY A 80 -2.76 -10.37 -26.45
C GLY A 80 -2.58 -8.97 -27.01
N GLY A 81 -1.64 -8.20 -26.47
CA GLY A 81 -1.26 -6.90 -27.01
C GLY A 81 -0.78 -7.08 -28.45
N ALA A 82 -1.62 -6.68 -29.41
CA ALA A 82 -1.24 -6.61 -30.81
C ALA A 82 -0.19 -5.51 -30.98
N GLY A 83 1.09 -5.88 -30.91
CA GLY A 83 2.15 -4.88 -30.99
C GLY A 83 3.56 -5.43 -30.80
N ARG A 84 4.00 -6.36 -31.65
CA ARG A 84 5.31 -6.30 -32.33
C ARG A 84 5.41 -7.43 -33.35
N ARG A 85 5.44 -7.00 -34.61
CA ARG A 85 5.52 -7.81 -35.82
C ARG A 85 6.61 -8.86 -35.71
N ALA A 86 6.25 -10.08 -36.13
CA ALA A 86 7.17 -11.00 -36.76
C ALA A 86 7.95 -10.24 -37.84
N VAL A 87 9.27 -10.15 -37.68
CA VAL A 87 10.16 -9.92 -38.80
C VAL A 87 10.76 -11.28 -39.14
N SER A 88 10.27 -11.83 -40.24
CA SER A 88 10.91 -12.90 -40.97
C SER A 88 12.22 -12.39 -41.57
N ARG A 89 13.34 -13.03 -41.24
CA ARG A 89 14.36 -13.57 -42.17
C ARG A 89 15.60 -13.95 -41.39
#